data_AF-J9EEG0-F1
#
_entry.id   AF-J9EEG0-F1
#
_cell.length_a   1.000
_cell.length_b   1.000
_cell.length_c   1.000
_cell.angle_alpha   90.00
_cell.angle_beta   90.00
_cell.angle_gamma   90.00
#
_symmetry.space_group_name_H-M   'P 1'
#
loop_
_entity.id
_entity.type
_entity.pdbx_description
1 polymer ?
#
loop_
_entity_poly.entity_id
_entity_poly.type
_entity_poly.pdbx_seq_one_letter_code
_entity_poly.pdbx_strand_id
1 'polypeptide(L)' 'MDMQMSLIETTNVYDFHLLLNIGGTHFRIRYSTIQYRCPTSLLAEFCRETHAARVESCNGYLSDTREYFF' A
#
# COMPACT_ATOMS: atom_id res chain seq x y z
N MET A 1 11.67 10.74 -28.08
CA MET A 1 11.48 9.28 -28.24
C MET A 1 12.60 8.64 -27.42
N ASP A 2 12.44 8.17 -26.19
CA ASP A 2 11.26 7.87 -25.39
C ASP A 2 11.64 7.97 -23.90
N MET A 3 11.38 9.11 -23.27
CA MET A 3 11.51 9.26 -21.81
C MET A 3 10.25 8.72 -21.08
N GLN A 4 9.33 8.09 -21.83
CA GLN A 4 8.06 7.55 -21.36
C GLN A 4 8.09 6.02 -21.19
N MET A 5 9.15 5.34 -21.66
CA MET A 5 9.28 3.88 -21.62
C MET A 5 9.99 3.32 -20.38
N SER A 6 10.52 4.14 -19.47
CA SER A 6 11.20 3.64 -18.26
C SER A 6 10.31 3.50 -17.02
N LEU A 7 9.04 3.89 -17.09
CA LEU A 7 8.09 3.81 -15.97
C LEU A 7 7.29 2.48 -15.93
N ILE A 8 7.52 1.56 -16.87
CA ILE A 8 6.70 0.34 -17.06
C ILE A 8 7.52 -0.95 -16.87
N GLU A 9 8.54 -0.95 -16.01
CA GLU A 9 9.29 -2.20 -15.71
C GLU A 9 9.50 -2.46 -14.20
N THR A 10 8.60 -1.94 -13.36
CA THR A 10 8.45 -2.43 -11.97
C THR A 10 6.97 -2.59 -11.61
N THR A 11 6.18 -3.16 -12.53
CA THR A 11 4.87 -3.72 -12.19
C THR A 11 5.10 -4.89 -11.24
N ASN A 12 5.05 -4.61 -9.94
CA ASN A 12 4.92 -5.63 -8.92
C ASN A 12 3.73 -6.51 -9.33
N VAL A 13 4.01 -7.74 -9.75
CA VAL A 13 3.05 -8.65 -10.42
C VAL A 13 1.90 -9.05 -9.50
N TYR A 14 1.99 -8.72 -8.22
CA TYR A 14 1.00 -9.02 -7.20
C TYR A 14 0.19 -7.76 -6.86
N ASP A 15 -0.96 -7.57 -7.52
CA ASP A 15 -1.97 -6.62 -7.06
C ASP A 15 -2.72 -7.23 -5.87
N PHE A 16 -2.79 -6.51 -4.75
CA PHE A 16 -3.41 -6.99 -3.52
C PHE A 16 -4.28 -5.91 -2.88
N HIS A 17 -5.10 -6.32 -1.89
CA HIS A 17 -5.85 -5.39 -1.06
C HIS A 17 -5.10 -5.17 0.25
N LEU A 18 -4.91 -3.89 0.59
CA LEU A 18 -4.50 -3.45 1.90
C LEU A 18 -5.75 -3.15 2.73
N LEU A 19 -5.82 -3.72 3.93
CA LEU A 19 -6.90 -3.47 4.89
C LEU A 19 -6.36 -2.52 5.96
N LEU A 20 -7.05 -1.41 6.17
CA LEU A 20 -6.63 -0.34 7.06
C LEU A 20 -7.77 -0.05 8.04
N ASN A 21 -7.41 0.23 9.28
CA ASN A 21 -8.29 0.83 10.27
C ASN A 21 -7.67 2.17 10.67
N ILE A 22 -8.33 3.27 10.31
CA ILE A 22 -7.85 4.63 10.61
C ILE A 22 -8.88 5.28 11.53
N GLY A 23 -8.51 5.50 12.79
CA GLY A 23 -9.40 6.12 13.78
C GLY A 23 -10.75 5.39 13.98
N GLY A 24 -10.77 4.06 13.79
CA GLY A 24 -11.99 3.24 13.88
C GLY A 24 -12.76 3.09 12.57
N THR A 25 -12.31 3.73 11.48
CA THR A 25 -12.92 3.58 10.15
C THR A 25 -12.14 2.58 9.31
N HIS A 26 -12.85 1.63 8.73
CA HIS A 26 -12.26 0.54 7.94
C HIS A 26 -12.17 0.89 6.45
N PHE A 27 -11.00 0.66 5.86
CA PHE A 27 -10.75 0.85 4.44
C PHE A 27 -10.17 -0.42 3.82
N ARG A 28 -10.64 -0.75 2.63
CA ARG A 28 -10.07 -1.79 1.77
C ARG A 28 -9.61 -1.14 0.49
N ILE A 29 -8.29 -1.05 0.31
CA ILE A 29 -7.72 -0.32 -0.82
C ILE A 29 -6.87 -1.25 -1.68
N ARG A 30 -7.03 -1.16 -2.99
CA ARG A 30 -6.26 -1.93 -3.95
C ARG A 30 -4.90 -1.26 -4.19
N TYR A 31 -3.82 -2.04 -4.09
CA TYR A 31 -2.44 -1.58 -4.28
C TYR A 31 -2.29 -0.79 -5.59
N SER A 32 -2.73 -1.36 -6.71
CA SER A 32 -2.64 -0.72 -8.03
C SER A 32 -3.34 0.64 -8.10
N THR A 33 -4.45 0.81 -7.38
CA THR A 33 -5.17 2.09 -7.35
C THR A 33 -4.37 3.18 -6.63
N ILE A 34 -3.75 2.86 -5.49
CA ILE A 34 -2.91 3.82 -4.75
C ILE A 34 -1.67 4.18 -5.58
N GLN A 35 -1.01 3.19 -6.19
CA GLN A 35 0.17 3.43 -7.01
C GLN A 35 -0.16 4.26 -8.26
N TYR A 36 -1.34 4.08 -8.87
CA TYR A 36 -1.76 4.88 -10.02
C TYR A 36 -2.19 6.31 -9.65
N ARG A 37 -2.99 6.47 -8.59
CA ARG A 37 -3.58 7.77 -8.24
C ARG A 37 -2.62 8.68 -7.47
N CYS A 38 -1.84 8.11 -6.56
CA CYS A 38 -1.08 8.87 -5.55
C CYS A 38 0.32 8.27 -5.31
N PRO A 39 1.16 8.04 -6.35
CA PRO A 39 2.38 7.22 -6.26
C PRO A 39 3.42 7.70 -5.23
N THR A 40 3.45 9.00 -4.92
CA THR A 40 4.43 9.64 -4.03
C THR A 40 3.87 9.96 -2.64
N SER A 41 2.65 9.48 -2.34
CA SER A 41 2.06 9.65 -1.00
C SER A 41 2.67 8.70 0.02
N LEU A 42 2.61 9.06 1.31
CA LEU A 42 3.01 8.18 2.41
C LEU A 42 2.29 6.83 2.36
N LEU A 43 1.01 6.82 1.99
CA LEU A 43 0.25 5.58 1.84
C LEU A 43 0.78 4.71 0.69
N ALA A 44 1.24 5.33 -0.40
CA ALA A 44 1.84 4.59 -1.52
C ALA A 44 3.21 4.01 -1.15
N GLU A 45 4.00 4.71 -0.33
CA GLU A 45 5.25 4.20 0.25
C GLU A 45 4.96 3.01 1.17
N PHE A 46 4.06 3.17 2.13
CA PHE A 46 3.60 2.10 3.02
C PHE A 46 3.10 0.86 2.26
N CYS A 47 2.37 1.06 1.15
CA CYS A 47 1.91 -0.03 0.29
C CYS A 47 3.04 -0.84 -0.36
N ARG A 48 4.19 -0.21 -0.64
CA ARG A 48 5.34 -0.88 -1.28
C ARG A 48 6.20 -1.67 -0.29
N GLU A 49 6.04 -1.41 1.00
CA GLU A 49 6.80 -2.08 2.05
C GLU A 49 6.48 -3.58 2.15
N THR A 50 7.33 -4.32 2.85
CA THR A 50 7.01 -5.70 3.24
C THR A 50 5.98 -5.69 4.38
N HIS A 51 5.36 -6.83 4.67
CA HIS A 51 4.48 -6.93 5.84
C HIS A 51 5.20 -6.55 7.14
N ALA A 52 6.44 -7.03 7.34
CA ALA A 52 7.24 -6.74 8.53
C ALA A 52 7.50 -5.24 8.69
N ALA A 53 7.95 -4.57 7.62
CA ALA A 53 8.16 -3.12 7.64
C ALA A 53 6.86 -2.35 7.92
N ARG A 54 5.73 -2.74 7.30
CA ARG A 54 4.44 -2.11 7.59
C ARG A 54 4.02 -2.24 9.06
N VAL A 55 4.33 -3.36 9.71
CA VAL A 55 4.03 -3.56 11.13
C VAL A 55 4.84 -2.60 12.00
N GLU A 56 6.09 -2.32 11.63
CA GLU A 56 6.93 -1.33 12.32
C GLU A 56 6.47 0.12 12.06
N SER A 57 5.88 0.39 10.89
CA SER A 57 5.46 1.73 10.44
C SER A 57 4.06 2.16 10.91
N CYS A 58 3.24 1.26 11.45
CA CYS A 58 1.86 1.53 11.88
C CYS A 58 1.70 1.45 13.41
N ASN A 59 0.54 1.85 13.94
CA ASN A 59 0.27 1.77 15.38
C ASN A 59 -0.02 0.34 15.87
N GLY A 60 -0.38 -0.56 14.95
CA GLY A 60 -0.55 -1.98 15.24
C GLY A 60 -1.11 -2.77 14.07
N TYR A 61 -1.02 -4.09 14.16
CA TYR A 61 -1.61 -5.00 13.17
C TYR A 61 -2.57 -5.97 13.85
N LEU A 62 -3.82 -5.96 13.41
CA LEU A 62 -4.86 -6.87 13.89
C LEU A 62 -4.81 -8.14 13.05
N SER A 63 -4.28 -9.23 13.61
CA SER A 63 -4.10 -10.51 12.89
C SER A 63 -5.40 -11.10 12.38
N ASP A 64 -6.47 -10.97 13.16
CA ASP A 64 -7.75 -11.61 12.91
C ASP A 64 -8.47 -10.99 11.71
N THR A 65 -8.37 -9.67 11.56
CA THR A 65 -8.95 -8.91 10.43
C THR A 65 -7.94 -8.60 9.34
N ARG A 66 -6.65 -8.86 9.60
CA ARG A 66 -5.50 -8.53 8.73
C ARG A 66 -5.38 -7.04 8.42
N GLU A 67 -5.70 -6.21 9.40
CA GLU A 67 -5.76 -4.75 9.27
C GLU A 67 -4.55 -4.06 9.90
N TYR A 68 -4.05 -3.04 9.21
CA TYR A 68 -3.08 -2.09 9.77
C TYR A 68 -3.82 -0.93 10.44
N PHE A 69 -3.50 -0.68 11.70
CA PHE A 69 -4.13 0.36 12.53
C PHE A 69 -3.29 1.64 12.54
N PHE A 70 -3.97 2.77 12.35
CA PHE A 70 -3.44 4.13 12.43
C PHE A 70 -4.36 5.02 13.29
#